data_AF-A0A6A5FF87-F1
#
_entry.id   AF-A0A6A5FF87-F1
#
_cell.length_a   1.000
_cell.length_b   1.000
_cell.length_c   1.000
_cell.angle_alpha   90.00
_cell.angle_beta   90.00
_cell.angle_gamma   90.00
#
_symmetry.space_group_name_H-M   'P 1'
#
loop_
_entity.id
_entity.type
_entity.pdbx_description
1 polymer ?
#
loop_
_entity_poly.entity_id
_entity_poly.type
_entity_poly.pdbx_seq_one_letter_code
_entity_poly.pdbx_strand_id
1 'polypeptide(L)'
;MSQDVTPAAFERQRSALLSLLDDITISESNCPSGARVAVVAYSAYTKYMIRFQDYQRKTQLIEAVKNIALERTSIRRNLGAAMRFVGQNVFKRARKGLMMRKVAVFFSSGPSEDNSDIVTAMMEYRALKIVPAVISLRGAPEVERAIKVDDTGNSLFTVLGRDAAADLLKVKNCAICYDPCRRSELCPSIQDVLTPQQVNVDLVLVLDGSREMQADEYAGGQQLLGSVVEHLAVSPQPPGASGQARVAVIQSGTKDPKLEFDLGTYQSSTLMRRHLMRNMTQRGGSSALGKTLDFTLKEVLKAGQPRRRRAVLAVVGTKTSSWDQARLDWISSRAYCDGVALFVVTVGKRYDREQVEDLAGWPVAQHLIHLDRLKADEQSYAQRFFRVFLSALSKGINAYPRPSFKEDCNRLKEPDDAPAWEHDDSLIFDRDNG
;
A
#
# COMPACT_ATOMS: atom_id res chain seq x y z
N MET A 1 18.43 -10.27 20.08
CA MET A 1 18.57 -8.91 19.51
C MET A 1 19.62 -8.95 18.42
N SER A 2 19.58 -8.01 17.46
CA SER A 2 20.51 -7.98 16.32
C SER A 2 21.98 -7.88 16.74
N GLN A 3 22.86 -8.41 15.90
CA GLN A 3 24.30 -8.51 16.12
C GLN A 3 24.99 -7.18 16.48
N ASP A 4 24.52 -6.07 15.92
CA ASP A 4 25.15 -4.75 16.06
C ASP A 4 24.71 -3.97 17.32
N VAL A 5 23.88 -4.57 18.17
CA VAL A 5 23.42 -3.95 19.42
C VAL A 5 24.44 -4.16 20.54
N THR A 6 25.15 -3.10 20.93
CA THR A 6 26.06 -3.10 22.09
C THR A 6 25.27 -3.03 23.41
N PRO A 7 25.88 -3.43 24.55
CA PRO A 7 25.24 -3.24 25.87
C PRO A 7 24.80 -1.80 26.14
N ALA A 8 25.63 -0.81 25.80
CA ALA A 8 25.29 0.60 25.95
C ALA A 8 24.13 1.03 25.04
N ALA A 9 24.06 0.51 23.82
CA ALA A 9 22.95 0.76 22.90
C ALA A 9 21.65 0.15 23.42
N PHE A 10 21.71 -1.09 23.94
CA PHE A 10 20.56 -1.76 24.55
C PHE A 10 20.03 -0.98 25.76
N GLU A 11 20.91 -0.54 26.67
CA GLU A 11 20.53 0.25 27.83
C GLU A 11 19.86 1.56 27.42
N ARG A 12 20.40 2.26 26.42
CA ARG A 12 19.76 3.48 25.88
C ARG A 12 18.36 3.22 25.34
N GLN A 13 18.15 2.11 24.62
CA GLN A 13 16.82 1.72 24.12
C GLN A 13 15.87 1.37 25.27
N ARG A 14 16.34 0.65 26.29
CA ARG A 14 15.56 0.30 27.48
C ARG A 14 15.16 1.53 28.28
N SER A 15 16.08 2.46 28.52
CA SER A 15 15.78 3.74 29.17
C SER A 15 14.79 4.59 28.37
N ALA A 16 14.93 4.63 27.04
CA ALA A 16 13.98 5.34 26.17
C ALA A 16 12.58 4.71 26.23
N LEU A 17 12.47 3.37 26.21
CA LEU A 17 11.19 2.67 26.39
C LEU A 17 10.55 3.01 27.74
N LEU A 18 11.31 3.00 28.83
CA LEU A 18 10.81 3.36 30.17
C LEU A 18 10.31 4.81 30.20
N SER A 19 11.04 5.75 29.60
CA SER A 19 10.63 7.16 29.51
C SER A 19 9.34 7.34 28.71
N LEU A 20 9.16 6.60 27.62
CA LEU A 20 7.90 6.63 26.84
C LEU A 20 6.71 6.09 27.66
N LEU A 21 6.93 5.14 28.58
CA LEU A 21 5.88 4.56 29.42
C LEU A 21 5.46 5.43 30.62
N ASP A 22 6.27 6.42 31.00
CA ASP A 22 6.15 7.11 32.29
C ASP A 22 4.82 7.88 32.46
N ASP A 23 4.28 8.49 31.40
CA ASP A 23 2.96 9.16 31.45
C ASP A 23 1.86 8.42 30.67
N ILE A 24 2.06 7.12 30.41
CA ILE A 24 1.01 6.30 29.79
C ILE A 24 0.19 5.63 30.89
N THR A 25 -1.13 5.80 30.83
CA THR A 25 -2.08 5.03 31.64
C THR A 25 -2.21 3.62 31.07
N ILE A 26 -1.90 2.60 31.88
CA ILE A 26 -2.04 1.20 31.47
C ILE A 26 -3.43 0.68 31.84
N SER A 27 -4.04 -0.06 30.91
CA SER A 27 -5.38 -0.61 31.06
C SER A 27 -5.38 -1.75 32.08
N GLU A 28 -6.01 -1.52 33.24
CA GLU A 28 -6.10 -2.51 34.33
C GLU A 28 -7.22 -3.54 34.14
N SER A 29 -8.05 -3.38 33.11
CA SER A 29 -9.19 -4.27 32.85
C SER A 29 -9.38 -4.54 31.36
N ASN A 30 -10.47 -5.24 31.03
CA ASN A 30 -10.90 -5.42 29.65
C ASN A 30 -11.58 -4.17 29.06
N CYS A 31 -11.94 -3.19 29.90
CA CYS A 31 -12.46 -1.91 29.43
C CYS A 31 -11.42 -1.19 28.55
N PRO A 32 -11.84 -0.52 27.46
CA PRO A 32 -10.94 0.15 26.53
C PRO A 32 -10.43 1.50 27.07
N SER A 33 -10.17 1.60 28.37
CA SER A 33 -9.53 2.75 29.00
C SER A 33 -8.07 2.42 29.28
N GLY A 34 -7.16 3.28 28.84
CA GLY A 34 -5.71 3.08 28.92
C GLY A 34 -5.11 2.20 27.81
N ALA A 35 -3.78 2.21 27.73
CA ALA A 35 -3.00 1.47 26.76
C ALA A 35 -2.77 0.01 27.19
N ARG A 36 -2.57 -0.88 26.21
CA ARG A 36 -1.93 -2.18 26.41
C ARG A 36 -0.61 -2.18 25.67
N VAL A 37 0.43 -2.71 26.30
CA VAL A 37 1.78 -2.68 25.77
C VAL A 37 2.25 -4.11 25.52
N ALA A 38 2.86 -4.32 24.36
CA ALA A 38 3.60 -5.52 24.03
C ALA A 38 5.02 -5.09 23.67
N VAL A 39 6.01 -5.91 24.01
CA VAL A 39 7.43 -5.67 23.72
C VAL A 39 7.95 -6.88 22.97
N VAL A 40 8.58 -6.63 21.83
CA VAL A 40 9.24 -7.66 21.02
C VAL A 40 10.70 -7.28 20.84
N ALA A 41 11.58 -8.28 20.88
CA ALA A 41 12.97 -8.13 20.46
C ALA A 41 13.10 -8.64 19.02
N TYR A 42 13.97 -8.02 18.23
CA TYR A 42 14.17 -8.44 16.84
C TYR A 42 15.64 -8.49 16.39
N SER A 43 15.87 -9.30 15.37
CA SER A 43 17.08 -9.44 14.54
C SER A 43 16.60 -9.62 13.09
N ALA A 44 16.89 -10.74 12.43
CA ALA A 44 16.10 -11.23 11.30
C ALA A 44 14.81 -11.93 11.76
N TYR A 45 14.77 -12.37 13.03
CA TYR A 45 13.60 -12.97 13.66
C TYR A 45 13.06 -12.07 14.76
N THR A 46 11.75 -12.13 14.99
CA THR A 46 11.04 -11.37 16.04
C THR A 46 10.55 -12.31 17.14
N LYS A 47 10.84 -11.97 18.40
CA LYS A 47 10.47 -12.75 19.58
C LYS A 47 9.71 -11.88 20.59
N TYR A 48 8.64 -12.42 21.15
CA TYR A 48 7.91 -11.77 22.25
C TYR A 48 8.74 -11.75 23.53
N MET A 49 8.87 -10.57 24.13
CA MET A 49 9.37 -10.39 25.49
C MET A 49 8.19 -10.16 26.45
N ILE A 50 7.21 -9.37 26.00
CA ILE A 50 5.98 -9.07 26.72
C ILE A 50 4.83 -9.08 25.71
N ARG A 51 3.74 -9.77 26.00
CA ARG A 51 2.51 -9.76 25.22
C ARG A 51 1.49 -8.79 25.83
N PHE A 52 0.49 -8.38 25.04
CA PHE A 52 -0.53 -7.42 25.49
C PHE A 52 -1.32 -7.86 26.73
N GLN A 53 -1.38 -9.15 27.01
CA GLN A 53 -2.13 -9.73 28.13
C GLN A 53 -1.28 -10.00 29.38
N ASP A 54 0.05 -9.90 29.28
CA ASP A 54 0.94 -10.40 30.34
C ASP A 54 0.90 -9.52 31.60
N TYR A 55 0.73 -8.19 31.43
CA TYR A 55 0.69 -7.24 32.53
C TYR A 55 -0.49 -6.28 32.41
N GLN A 56 -1.28 -6.20 33.47
CA GLN A 56 -2.41 -5.27 33.60
C GLN A 56 -2.11 -4.11 34.56
N ARG A 57 -1.08 -4.25 35.41
CA ARG A 57 -0.62 -3.18 36.32
C ARG A 57 0.64 -2.53 35.78
N LYS A 58 0.66 -1.19 35.79
CA LYS A 58 1.81 -0.41 35.29
C LYS A 58 3.11 -0.75 36.02
N THR A 59 3.07 -0.92 37.34
CA THR A 59 4.25 -1.25 38.14
C THR A 59 4.88 -2.59 37.72
N GLN A 60 4.06 -3.61 37.47
CA GLN A 60 4.55 -4.92 37.00
C GLN A 60 5.09 -4.85 35.56
N LEU A 61 4.45 -4.08 34.69
CA LEU A 61 4.96 -3.85 33.33
C LEU A 61 6.32 -3.15 33.34
N ILE A 62 6.48 -2.10 34.15
CA ILE A 62 7.74 -1.37 34.29
C ILE A 62 8.84 -2.28 34.83
N GLU A 63 8.52 -3.09 35.84
CA GLU A 63 9.47 -4.05 36.40
C GLU A 63 9.87 -5.12 35.38
N ALA A 64 8.93 -5.63 34.60
CA ALA A 64 9.21 -6.57 33.52
C ALA A 64 10.12 -5.96 32.45
N VAL A 65 9.89 -4.69 32.06
CA VAL A 65 10.73 -3.97 31.09
C VAL A 65 12.15 -3.77 31.63
N LYS A 66 12.30 -3.40 32.90
CA LYS A 66 13.62 -3.27 33.56
C LYS A 66 14.39 -4.60 33.55
N ASN A 67 13.68 -5.71 33.71
CA ASN A 67 14.27 -7.06 33.76
C ASN A 67 14.47 -7.72 32.39
N ILE A 68 14.17 -7.03 31.27
CA ILE A 68 14.52 -7.54 29.94
C ILE A 68 16.05 -7.60 29.83
N ALA A 69 16.55 -8.80 29.58
CA ALA A 69 17.97 -9.07 29.37
C ALA A 69 18.37 -8.93 27.89
N LEU A 70 19.62 -8.49 27.66
CA LEU A 70 20.20 -8.44 26.33
C LEU A 70 20.51 -9.87 25.82
N GLU A 71 19.68 -10.38 24.91
CA GLU A 71 19.95 -11.62 24.19
C GLU A 71 20.82 -11.33 22.96
N ARG A 72 22.08 -11.78 22.98
CA ARG A 72 23.01 -11.63 21.84
C ARG A 72 22.71 -12.66 20.76
N THR A 73 22.74 -12.24 19.50
CA THR A 73 22.67 -13.13 18.33
C THR A 73 23.74 -12.74 17.32
N SER A 74 24.14 -13.66 16.45
CA SER A 74 25.01 -13.38 15.30
C SER A 74 24.23 -12.86 14.08
N ILE A 75 22.94 -12.59 14.24
CA ILE A 75 22.01 -12.33 13.13
C ILE A 75 21.86 -10.82 12.95
N ARG A 76 21.95 -10.38 11.69
CA ARG A 76 21.79 -8.97 11.31
C ARG A 76 20.37 -8.45 11.56
N ARG A 77 20.22 -7.13 11.59
CA ARG A 77 18.94 -6.46 11.77
C ARG A 77 18.15 -6.46 10.46
N ASN A 78 16.93 -6.98 10.50
CA ASN A 78 15.92 -6.75 9.47
C ASN A 78 14.71 -6.03 10.09
N LEU A 79 14.70 -4.70 9.97
CA LEU A 79 13.62 -3.87 10.50
C LEU A 79 12.31 -4.10 9.73
N GLY A 80 12.38 -4.27 8.41
CA GLY A 80 11.21 -4.52 7.58
C GLY A 80 10.46 -5.80 8.00
N ALA A 81 11.18 -6.92 8.13
CA ALA A 81 10.59 -8.19 8.60
C ALA A 81 9.98 -8.06 9.99
N ALA A 82 10.63 -7.32 10.91
CA ALA A 82 10.09 -7.06 12.24
C ALA A 82 8.80 -6.20 12.20
N MET A 83 8.76 -5.17 11.35
CA MET A 83 7.58 -4.33 11.17
C MET A 83 6.40 -5.16 10.61
N ARG A 84 6.63 -5.99 9.59
CA ARG A 84 5.61 -6.88 9.04
C ARG A 84 5.12 -7.88 10.08
N PHE A 85 6.02 -8.48 10.86
CA PHE A 85 5.64 -9.37 11.96
C PHE A 85 4.73 -8.67 12.99
N VAL A 86 5.06 -7.44 13.37
CA VAL A 86 4.26 -6.64 14.33
C VAL A 86 2.85 -6.36 13.77
N GLY A 87 2.74 -5.97 12.50
CA GLY A 87 1.44 -5.72 11.86
C GLY A 87 0.59 -6.99 11.76
N GLN A 88 1.18 -8.08 11.28
CA GLN A 88 0.48 -9.31 10.94
C GLN A 88 0.19 -10.21 12.15
N ASN A 89 0.99 -10.13 13.23
CA ASN A 89 0.89 -11.05 14.37
C ASN A 89 0.57 -10.33 15.68
N VAL A 90 1.30 -9.26 16.02
CA VAL A 90 1.12 -8.54 17.29
C VAL A 90 -0.23 -7.82 17.27
N PHE A 91 -0.47 -6.95 16.28
CA PHE A 91 -1.72 -6.19 16.19
C PHE A 91 -2.93 -6.99 15.73
N LYS A 92 -2.75 -8.21 15.19
CA LYS A 92 -3.86 -9.12 14.90
C LYS A 92 -4.64 -9.52 16.15
N ARG A 93 -3.96 -9.60 17.30
CA ARG A 93 -4.55 -9.92 18.61
C ARG A 93 -4.88 -8.68 19.45
N ALA A 94 -4.71 -7.47 18.90
CA ALA A 94 -5.12 -6.26 19.60
C ALA A 94 -6.65 -6.24 19.78
N ARG A 95 -7.11 -5.71 20.92
CA ARG A 95 -8.55 -5.57 21.17
C ARG A 95 -9.20 -4.74 20.06
N LYS A 96 -10.41 -5.10 19.67
CA LYS A 96 -11.23 -4.21 18.84
C LYS A 96 -11.79 -3.12 19.74
N GLY A 97 -11.66 -1.87 19.33
CA GLY A 97 -12.22 -0.72 20.05
C GLY A 97 -12.36 0.45 19.10
N LEU A 98 -13.52 1.11 19.11
CA LEU A 98 -13.84 2.19 18.18
C LEU A 98 -12.82 3.34 18.27
N MET A 99 -12.40 3.67 19.48
CA MET A 99 -11.43 4.74 19.78
C MET A 99 -10.01 4.21 20.03
N MET A 100 -9.71 2.96 19.65
CA MET A 100 -8.37 2.40 19.87
C MET A 100 -7.39 2.89 18.81
N ARG A 101 -6.29 3.48 19.27
CA ARG A 101 -5.12 3.81 18.44
C ARG A 101 -4.08 2.70 18.52
N LYS A 102 -3.57 2.27 17.36
CA LYS A 102 -2.45 1.32 17.27
C LYS A 102 -1.17 2.09 16.98
N VAL A 103 -0.17 1.97 17.84
CA VAL A 103 1.11 2.67 17.70
C VAL A 103 2.23 1.64 17.82
N ALA A 104 3.12 1.62 16.84
CA ALA A 104 4.24 0.69 16.77
C ALA A 104 5.56 1.48 16.87
N VAL A 105 6.23 1.40 18.02
CA VAL A 105 7.51 2.08 18.25
C VAL A 105 8.66 1.09 18.06
N PHE A 106 9.56 1.38 17.11
CA PHE A 106 10.72 0.56 16.79
C PHE A 106 12.00 1.26 17.21
N PHE A 107 12.80 0.58 18.02
CA PHE A 107 14.16 0.99 18.29
C PHE A 107 15.11 0.35 17.28
N SER A 108 15.87 1.16 16.54
CA SER A 108 16.88 0.70 15.58
C SER A 108 18.24 1.29 15.92
N SER A 109 19.32 0.65 15.49
CA SER A 109 20.69 1.11 15.70
C SER A 109 21.39 1.42 14.36
N GLY A 110 20.66 1.88 13.34
CA GLY A 110 21.21 2.26 12.04
C GLY A 110 20.46 1.63 10.84
N PRO A 111 21.15 1.41 9.69
CA PRO A 111 20.57 0.84 8.48
C PRO A 111 19.92 -0.54 8.68
N SER A 112 18.95 -0.89 7.82
CA SER A 112 18.36 -2.24 7.76
C SER A 112 18.94 -3.02 6.57
N GLU A 113 18.95 -4.34 6.66
CA GLU A 113 19.43 -5.21 5.57
C GLU A 113 18.57 -5.11 4.31
N ASP A 114 17.23 -5.09 4.46
CA ASP A 114 16.28 -4.83 3.38
C ASP A 114 15.32 -3.69 3.77
N ASN A 115 15.15 -2.73 2.87
CA ASN A 115 14.23 -1.61 3.02
C ASN A 115 12.93 -1.81 2.21
N SER A 116 12.90 -2.76 1.27
CA SER A 116 11.69 -3.13 0.52
C SER A 116 10.59 -3.66 1.46
N ASP A 117 10.97 -4.47 2.45
CA ASP A 117 10.03 -4.92 3.48
C ASP A 117 9.55 -3.78 4.39
N ILE A 118 10.33 -2.72 4.58
CA ILE A 118 9.88 -1.53 5.32
C ILE A 118 8.76 -0.84 4.54
N VAL A 119 8.95 -0.66 3.23
CA VAL A 119 7.93 -0.05 2.34
C VAL A 119 6.66 -0.89 2.35
N THR A 120 6.78 -2.21 2.25
CA THR A 120 5.65 -3.16 2.35
C THR A 120 4.93 -3.00 3.69
N ALA A 121 5.67 -2.95 4.81
CA ALA A 121 5.09 -2.73 6.13
C ALA A 121 4.38 -1.37 6.23
N MET A 122 4.89 -0.31 5.61
CA MET A 122 4.24 1.00 5.58
C MET A 122 2.89 0.96 4.85
N MET A 123 2.79 0.22 3.74
CA MET A 123 1.51 -0.01 3.05
C MET A 123 0.52 -0.77 3.95
N GLU A 124 0.97 -1.87 4.58
CA GLU A 124 0.16 -2.66 5.52
C GLU A 124 -0.29 -1.81 6.73
N TYR A 125 0.60 -0.99 7.29
CA TYR A 125 0.32 -0.17 8.47
C TYR A 125 -0.70 0.91 8.19
N ARG A 126 -0.58 1.58 7.04
CA ARG A 126 -1.58 2.54 6.60
C ARG A 126 -2.94 1.86 6.41
N ALA A 127 -2.96 0.69 5.80
CA ALA A 127 -4.18 -0.09 5.59
C ALA A 127 -4.84 -0.51 6.92
N LEU A 128 -4.04 -0.91 7.91
CA LEU A 128 -4.45 -1.35 9.25
C LEU A 128 -4.61 -0.24 10.28
N LYS A 129 -4.37 1.03 9.91
CA LYS A 129 -4.38 2.21 10.79
C LYS A 129 -3.41 2.09 11.98
N ILE A 130 -2.21 1.58 11.71
CA ILE A 130 -1.09 1.52 12.66
C ILE A 130 -0.19 2.73 12.42
N VAL A 131 0.17 3.44 13.49
CA VAL A 131 1.07 4.60 13.49
C VAL A 131 2.49 4.12 13.79
N PRO A 132 3.40 4.05 12.80
CA PRO A 132 4.79 3.68 13.05
C PRO A 132 5.62 4.87 13.55
N ALA A 133 6.44 4.61 14.55
CA ALA A 133 7.52 5.50 14.98
C ALA A 133 8.84 4.72 15.05
N VAL A 134 9.86 5.17 14.33
CA VAL A 134 11.21 4.59 14.37
C VAL A 134 12.12 5.54 15.12
N ILE A 135 12.70 5.07 16.22
CA ILE A 135 13.72 5.75 17.01
C ILE A 135 15.06 5.07 16.70
N SER A 136 15.92 5.76 15.96
CA SER A 136 17.23 5.25 15.57
C SER A 136 18.33 5.83 16.44
N LEU A 137 19.30 5.02 16.88
CA LEU A 137 20.48 5.53 17.61
C LEU A 137 21.52 6.21 16.68
N ARG A 138 21.41 5.98 15.37
CA ARG A 138 22.30 6.53 14.33
C ARG A 138 21.48 6.97 13.12
N GLY A 139 22.00 7.91 12.34
CA GLY A 139 21.38 8.28 11.07
C GLY A 139 21.18 7.07 10.16
N ALA A 140 20.00 6.95 9.56
CA ALA A 140 19.65 5.87 8.62
C ALA A 140 18.78 6.42 7.48
N PRO A 141 19.37 7.16 6.52
CA PRO A 141 18.61 7.89 5.49
C PRO A 141 17.70 7.00 4.65
N GLU A 142 18.11 5.77 4.35
CA GLU A 142 17.31 4.83 3.57
C GLU A 142 16.09 4.31 4.34
N VAL A 143 16.23 4.09 5.67
CA VAL A 143 15.10 3.76 6.54
C VAL A 143 14.15 4.95 6.64
N GLU A 144 14.69 6.15 6.84
CA GLU A 144 13.89 7.38 6.89
C GLU A 144 13.11 7.59 5.58
N ARG A 145 13.75 7.41 4.43
CA ARG A 145 13.11 7.48 3.11
C ARG A 145 11.97 6.46 2.98
N ALA A 146 12.19 5.22 3.42
CA ALA A 146 11.18 4.16 3.38
C ALA A 146 9.99 4.45 4.31
N ILE A 147 10.23 4.94 5.52
CA ILE A 147 9.15 5.31 6.48
C ILE A 147 8.35 6.51 5.99
N LYS A 148 9.01 7.48 5.34
CA LYS A 148 8.38 8.67 4.75
C LYS A 148 7.66 8.39 3.43
N VAL A 149 7.48 7.12 3.04
CA VAL A 149 6.67 6.77 1.87
C VAL A 149 5.18 7.05 2.13
N ASP A 150 4.69 6.91 3.35
CA ASP A 150 3.36 7.39 3.73
C ASP A 150 3.33 8.93 3.67
N ASP A 151 2.47 9.49 2.81
CA ASP A 151 2.37 10.93 2.55
C ASP A 151 1.48 11.68 3.54
N THR A 152 0.92 10.99 4.53
CA THR A 152 -0.05 11.55 5.48
C THR A 152 0.60 12.17 6.72
N GLY A 153 1.90 11.97 6.90
CA GLY A 153 2.66 12.44 8.07
C GLY A 153 2.43 11.62 9.34
N ASN A 154 1.60 10.57 9.28
CA ASN A 154 1.34 9.67 10.41
C ASN A 154 2.50 8.73 10.76
N SER A 155 3.61 8.79 10.03
CA SER A 155 4.82 8.03 10.32
C SER A 155 5.93 8.96 10.85
N LEU A 156 6.67 8.46 11.85
CA LEU A 156 7.73 9.22 12.48
C LEU A 156 9.07 8.47 12.37
N PHE A 157 10.11 9.19 11.97
CA PHE A 157 11.50 8.75 12.11
C PHE A 157 12.25 9.81 12.92
N THR A 158 12.93 9.40 13.98
CA THR A 158 13.77 10.28 14.81
C THR A 158 15.11 9.61 15.09
N VAL A 159 16.18 10.41 15.15
CA VAL A 159 17.50 9.95 15.57
C VAL A 159 17.70 10.41 17.00
N LEU A 160 17.89 9.46 17.93
CA LEU A 160 18.09 9.76 19.34
C LEU A 160 19.45 10.44 19.55
N GLY A 161 19.40 11.76 19.70
CA GLY A 161 20.56 12.63 19.75
C GLY A 161 21.10 12.85 21.16
N ARG A 162 21.70 14.03 21.36
CA ARG A 162 22.19 14.47 22.69
C ARG A 162 21.03 14.82 23.61
N ASP A 163 19.99 15.47 23.09
CA ASP A 163 18.77 15.77 23.82
C ASP A 163 17.72 14.68 23.59
N ALA A 164 17.99 13.51 24.20
CA ALA A 164 17.10 12.37 24.13
C ALA A 164 15.69 12.69 24.70
N ALA A 165 15.59 13.61 25.65
CA ALA A 165 14.32 14.00 26.25
C ALA A 165 13.40 14.69 25.22
N ALA A 166 13.93 15.67 24.48
CA ALA A 166 13.19 16.33 23.41
C ALA A 166 12.78 15.36 22.29
N ASP A 167 13.68 14.46 21.88
CA ASP A 167 13.40 13.47 20.84
C ASP A 167 12.26 12.51 21.25
N LEU A 168 12.28 12.03 22.50
CA LEU A 168 11.24 11.13 23.03
C LEU A 168 9.93 11.87 23.29
N LEU A 169 9.98 13.13 23.71
CA LEU A 169 8.80 13.98 23.85
C LEU A 169 8.08 14.14 22.50
N LYS A 170 8.83 14.32 21.40
CA LYS A 170 8.26 14.35 20.05
C LYS A 170 7.56 13.05 19.68
N VAL A 171 8.19 11.89 19.96
CA VAL A 171 7.55 10.57 19.70
C VAL A 171 6.27 10.42 20.52
N LYS A 172 6.31 10.81 21.78
CA LYS A 172 5.16 10.75 22.68
C LYS A 172 4.00 11.61 22.16
N ASN A 173 4.26 12.86 21.80
CA ASN A 173 3.23 13.80 21.35
C ASN A 173 2.71 13.49 19.94
N CYS A 174 3.56 13.03 19.03
CA CYS A 174 3.17 12.86 17.62
C CYS A 174 2.71 11.45 17.27
N ALA A 175 3.14 10.41 17.99
CA ALA A 175 2.77 9.03 17.69
C ALA A 175 1.86 8.41 18.77
N ILE A 176 2.27 8.46 20.04
CA ILE A 176 1.62 7.73 21.13
C ILE A 176 0.36 8.44 21.62
N CYS A 177 0.49 9.71 21.98
CA CYS A 177 -0.52 10.53 22.64
C CYS A 177 -1.06 11.65 21.73
N TYR A 178 -0.90 11.53 20.40
CA TYR A 178 -1.37 12.55 19.48
C TYR A 178 -2.87 12.77 19.58
N ASP A 179 -3.24 13.99 19.92
CA ASP A 179 -4.61 14.45 20.04
C ASP A 179 -4.95 15.36 18.83
N PRO A 180 -5.78 14.90 17.88
CA PRO A 180 -6.19 15.73 16.74
C PRO A 180 -7.01 16.96 17.17
N CYS A 181 -7.59 16.96 18.38
CA CYS A 181 -8.33 18.10 18.93
C CYS A 181 -7.44 19.13 19.61
N ARG A 182 -6.23 18.74 20.05
CA ARG A 182 -5.24 19.61 20.71
C ARG A 182 -3.85 19.40 20.11
N ARG A 183 -3.64 20.03 18.95
CA ARG A 183 -2.41 19.86 18.18
C ARG A 183 -1.19 20.39 18.94
N SER A 184 -0.16 19.54 19.04
CA SER A 184 1.16 19.97 19.46
C SER A 184 1.89 20.61 18.28
N GLU A 185 2.53 21.76 18.51
CA GLU A 185 3.41 22.42 17.54
C GLU A 185 4.60 21.56 17.12
N LEU A 186 4.92 20.51 17.87
CA LEU A 186 5.97 19.54 17.56
C LEU A 186 5.61 18.60 16.38
N CYS A 187 4.34 18.58 15.97
CA CYS A 187 3.81 17.64 14.98
C CYS A 187 3.24 18.32 13.72
N PRO A 188 3.93 19.29 13.10
CA PRO A 188 3.35 20.11 12.03
C PRO A 188 3.11 19.35 10.71
N SER A 189 3.67 18.14 10.58
CA SER A 189 3.60 17.32 9.37
C SER A 189 2.39 16.40 9.32
N ILE A 190 1.65 16.23 10.42
CA ILE A 190 0.48 15.35 10.48
C ILE A 190 -0.71 16.04 9.82
N GLN A 191 -1.31 15.41 8.81
CA GLN A 191 -2.50 15.91 8.13
C GLN A 191 -3.77 15.37 8.80
N ASP A 192 -4.59 16.24 9.40
CA ASP A 192 -5.87 15.82 10.01
C ASP A 192 -6.97 15.56 8.99
N VAL A 193 -6.99 16.37 7.94
CA VAL A 193 -7.84 16.14 6.77
C VAL A 193 -6.95 15.66 5.65
N LEU A 194 -7.17 14.41 5.24
CA LEU A 194 -6.47 13.85 4.09
C LEU A 194 -6.89 14.61 2.85
N THR A 195 -5.96 15.36 2.29
CA THR A 195 -6.17 16.02 1.01
C THR A 195 -6.10 14.99 -0.11
N PRO A 196 -6.74 15.28 -1.27
CA PRO A 196 -6.55 14.51 -2.48
C PRO A 196 -5.05 14.40 -2.80
N GLN A 197 -4.61 13.17 -2.98
CA GLN A 197 -3.22 12.82 -3.19
C GLN A 197 -2.72 13.41 -4.51
N GLN A 198 -1.65 14.20 -4.44
CA GLN A 198 -1.00 14.80 -5.59
C GLN A 198 0.03 13.82 -6.17
N VAL A 199 -0.32 13.17 -7.28
CA VAL A 199 0.57 12.22 -7.97
C VAL A 199 0.54 12.42 -9.48
N ASN A 200 1.70 12.58 -10.09
CA ASN A 200 1.86 12.70 -11.53
C ASN A 200 1.89 11.28 -12.16
N VAL A 201 0.72 10.73 -12.45
CA VAL A 201 0.57 9.35 -12.94
C VAL A 201 -0.57 9.24 -13.95
N ASP A 202 -0.37 8.40 -14.98
CA ASP A 202 -1.47 7.85 -15.76
C ASP A 202 -1.92 6.54 -15.11
N LEU A 203 -3.12 6.56 -14.53
CA LEU A 203 -3.68 5.45 -13.77
C LEU A 203 -4.86 4.85 -14.54
N VAL A 204 -4.76 3.58 -14.90
CA VAL A 204 -5.88 2.84 -15.48
C VAL A 204 -6.49 1.93 -14.42
N LEU A 205 -7.79 2.06 -14.20
CA LEU A 205 -8.55 1.24 -13.27
C LEU A 205 -9.28 0.17 -14.08
N VAL A 206 -8.98 -1.10 -13.81
CA VAL A 206 -9.61 -2.24 -14.47
C VAL A 206 -10.52 -2.94 -13.48
N LEU A 207 -11.78 -3.15 -13.85
CA LEU A 207 -12.72 -3.97 -13.07
C LEU A 207 -13.10 -5.21 -13.87
N ASP A 208 -12.98 -6.36 -13.23
CA ASP A 208 -13.51 -7.61 -13.74
C ASP A 208 -15.04 -7.55 -13.87
N GLY A 209 -15.51 -7.46 -15.12
CA GLY A 209 -16.93 -7.42 -15.46
C GLY A 209 -17.50 -8.76 -15.87
N SER A 210 -16.76 -9.86 -15.69
CA SER A 210 -17.15 -11.21 -16.09
C SER A 210 -18.37 -11.72 -15.32
N ARG A 211 -19.00 -12.79 -15.81
CA ARG A 211 -20.21 -13.41 -15.24
C ARG A 211 -19.94 -14.06 -13.88
N GLU A 212 -18.73 -14.57 -13.68
CA GLU A 212 -18.34 -15.32 -12.49
C GLU A 212 -18.00 -14.38 -11.31
N MET A 213 -17.85 -13.08 -11.55
CA MET A 213 -17.79 -12.05 -10.51
C MET A 213 -19.19 -11.87 -9.91
N GLN A 214 -19.33 -12.05 -8.59
CA GLN A 214 -20.65 -11.92 -7.95
C GLN A 214 -21.09 -10.45 -7.93
N ALA A 215 -22.40 -10.22 -7.93
CA ALA A 215 -22.95 -8.87 -8.02
C ALA A 215 -22.52 -7.96 -6.85
N ASP A 216 -22.43 -8.51 -5.64
CA ASP A 216 -21.96 -7.78 -4.45
C ASP A 216 -20.46 -7.49 -4.49
N GLU A 217 -19.65 -8.44 -4.98
CA GLU A 217 -18.22 -8.22 -5.22
C GLU A 217 -17.98 -7.17 -6.31
N TYR A 218 -18.74 -7.22 -7.42
CA TYR A 218 -18.66 -6.24 -8.50
C TYR A 218 -19.01 -4.83 -7.98
N ALA A 219 -20.11 -4.71 -7.23
CA ALA A 219 -20.48 -3.47 -6.56
C ALA A 219 -19.38 -3.00 -5.58
N GLY A 220 -18.77 -3.92 -4.84
CA GLY A 220 -17.61 -3.63 -3.99
C GLY A 220 -16.39 -3.13 -4.77
N GLY A 221 -16.16 -3.66 -5.97
CA GLY A 221 -15.14 -3.22 -6.92
C GLY A 221 -15.39 -1.80 -7.39
N GLN A 222 -16.63 -1.48 -7.78
CA GLN A 222 -17.01 -0.11 -8.13
C GLN A 222 -16.76 0.85 -6.96
N GLN A 223 -17.12 0.45 -5.72
CA GLN A 223 -16.89 1.28 -4.53
C GLN A 223 -15.40 1.51 -4.26
N LEU A 224 -14.57 0.47 -4.40
CA LEU A 224 -13.11 0.58 -4.25
C LEU A 224 -12.54 1.55 -5.29
N LEU A 225 -12.85 1.36 -6.58
CA LEU A 225 -12.36 2.22 -7.66
C LEU A 225 -12.83 3.67 -7.47
N GLY A 226 -14.10 3.86 -7.10
CA GLY A 226 -14.66 5.18 -6.79
C GLY A 226 -13.95 5.85 -5.62
N SER A 227 -13.63 5.10 -4.56
CA SER A 227 -12.89 5.61 -3.41
C SER A 227 -11.44 5.97 -3.76
N VAL A 228 -10.78 5.22 -4.63
CA VAL A 228 -9.45 5.56 -5.15
C VAL A 228 -9.50 6.90 -5.87
N VAL A 229 -10.44 7.09 -6.79
CA VAL A 229 -10.57 8.34 -7.55
C VAL A 229 -10.89 9.55 -6.68
N GLU A 230 -11.75 9.42 -5.67
CA GLU A 230 -12.06 10.51 -4.73
C GLU A 230 -10.84 11.00 -3.96
N HIS A 231 -9.90 10.11 -3.66
CA HIS A 231 -8.69 10.44 -2.90
C HIS A 231 -7.54 10.89 -3.77
N LEU A 232 -7.73 11.05 -5.08
CA LEU A 232 -6.72 11.53 -6.02
C LEU A 232 -7.02 12.97 -6.44
N ALA A 233 -5.96 13.78 -6.53
CA ALA A 233 -6.02 15.02 -7.26
C ALA A 233 -5.96 14.73 -8.76
N VAL A 234 -7.10 14.90 -9.44
CA VAL A 234 -7.25 14.65 -10.88
C VAL A 234 -6.91 15.92 -11.66
N SER A 235 -6.21 15.76 -12.79
CA SER A 235 -5.78 16.86 -13.64
C SER A 235 -6.97 17.69 -14.17
N PRO A 236 -7.00 19.03 -13.97
CA PRO A 236 -7.99 19.90 -14.57
C PRO A 236 -7.75 20.09 -16.08
N GLN A 237 -6.52 19.82 -16.55
CA GLN A 237 -6.12 19.91 -17.95
C GLN A 237 -5.41 18.61 -18.34
N PRO A 238 -6.14 17.55 -18.73
CA PRO A 238 -5.55 16.26 -19.06
C PRO A 238 -4.48 16.28 -20.16
N PRO A 239 -4.55 17.16 -21.19
CA PRO A 239 -3.46 17.33 -22.15
C PRO A 239 -2.25 18.10 -21.60
N GLY A 240 -2.41 18.82 -20.47
CA GLY A 240 -1.41 19.73 -19.91
C GLY A 240 -0.58 19.15 -18.75
N ALA A 241 0.53 19.82 -18.45
CA ALA A 241 1.50 19.42 -17.41
C ALA A 241 1.08 19.87 -15.99
N SER A 242 -0.12 19.47 -15.53
CA SER A 242 -0.65 19.81 -14.20
C SER A 242 0.06 19.10 -13.03
N GLY A 243 0.92 18.12 -13.29
CA GLY A 243 1.54 17.28 -12.26
C GLY A 243 0.58 16.36 -11.50
N GLN A 244 -0.70 16.30 -11.90
CA GLN A 244 -1.78 15.56 -11.22
C GLN A 244 -2.18 14.26 -11.91
N ALA A 245 -3.03 13.43 -11.31
CA ALA A 245 -3.37 12.13 -11.89
C ALA A 245 -4.27 12.30 -13.13
N ARG A 246 -4.07 11.44 -14.14
CA ARG A 246 -5.08 11.18 -15.19
C ARG A 246 -5.59 9.77 -14.98
N VAL A 247 -6.91 9.58 -15.09
CA VAL A 247 -7.55 8.31 -14.75
C VAL A 247 -8.42 7.84 -15.90
N ALA A 248 -8.22 6.59 -16.32
CA ALA A 248 -9.11 5.87 -17.22
C ALA A 248 -9.74 4.69 -16.47
N VAL A 249 -10.93 4.26 -16.90
CA VAL A 249 -11.60 3.07 -16.37
C VAL A 249 -11.93 2.14 -17.51
N ILE A 250 -11.60 0.86 -17.33
CA ILE A 250 -11.88 -0.21 -18.28
C ILE A 250 -12.58 -1.34 -17.55
N GLN A 251 -13.56 -1.94 -18.21
CA GLN A 251 -14.20 -3.16 -17.77
C GLN A 251 -13.71 -4.34 -18.61
N SER A 252 -13.22 -5.40 -17.95
CA SER A 252 -12.86 -6.66 -18.60
C SER A 252 -14.12 -7.44 -19.03
N GLY A 253 -14.07 -8.14 -20.17
CA GLY A 253 -15.21 -8.88 -20.74
C GLY A 253 -14.83 -9.88 -21.84
N THR A 254 -15.84 -10.50 -22.47
CA THR A 254 -15.71 -11.70 -23.36
C THR A 254 -15.05 -11.51 -24.71
N LYS A 255 -15.26 -10.36 -25.35
CA LYS A 255 -14.81 -10.11 -26.73
C LYS A 255 -13.78 -9.00 -26.70
N ASP A 256 -14.26 -7.82 -26.32
CA ASP A 256 -13.46 -6.60 -26.27
C ASP A 256 -13.65 -5.90 -24.91
N PRO A 257 -12.55 -5.38 -24.33
CA PRO A 257 -12.63 -4.56 -23.13
C PRO A 257 -13.51 -3.33 -23.38
N LYS A 258 -14.34 -2.96 -22.40
CA LYS A 258 -15.12 -1.73 -22.48
C LYS A 258 -14.34 -0.58 -21.86
N LEU A 259 -13.97 0.41 -22.66
CA LEU A 259 -13.51 1.70 -22.14
C LEU A 259 -14.73 2.46 -21.58
N GLU A 260 -14.81 2.58 -20.26
CA GLU A 260 -15.87 3.38 -19.61
C GLU A 260 -15.60 4.87 -19.75
N PHE A 261 -14.34 5.26 -19.61
CA PHE A 261 -13.83 6.58 -19.95
C PHE A 261 -12.30 6.56 -20.01
N ASP A 262 -11.74 7.44 -20.84
CA ASP A 262 -10.30 7.57 -21.10
C ASP A 262 -9.63 8.57 -20.13
N LEU A 263 -8.28 8.61 -20.14
CA LEU A 263 -7.43 9.49 -19.34
C LEU A 263 -7.78 10.98 -19.51
N GLY A 264 -8.34 11.35 -20.66
CA GLY A 264 -8.74 12.71 -21.02
C GLY A 264 -10.20 13.06 -20.76
N THR A 265 -11.07 12.06 -20.51
CA THR A 265 -12.53 12.26 -20.54
C THR A 265 -13.03 13.14 -19.39
N TYR A 266 -12.57 12.88 -18.16
CA TYR A 266 -13.04 13.60 -16.98
C TYR A 266 -11.93 14.43 -16.33
N GLN A 267 -12.31 15.60 -15.81
CA GLN A 267 -11.43 16.50 -15.04
C GLN A 267 -11.90 16.66 -13.58
N SER A 268 -12.87 15.83 -13.15
CA SER A 268 -13.48 15.88 -11.82
C SER A 268 -13.61 14.48 -11.24
N SER A 269 -13.00 14.26 -10.08
CA SER A 269 -13.12 13.00 -9.33
C SER A 269 -14.58 12.70 -8.94
N THR A 270 -15.38 13.73 -8.66
CA THR A 270 -16.82 13.61 -8.39
C THR A 270 -17.59 13.06 -9.60
N LEU A 271 -17.29 13.53 -10.81
CA LEU A 271 -17.94 13.05 -12.04
C LEU A 271 -17.50 11.61 -12.36
N MET A 272 -16.21 11.31 -12.23
CA MET A 272 -15.70 9.95 -12.39
C MET A 272 -16.38 8.97 -11.41
N ARG A 273 -16.47 9.33 -10.12
CA ARG A 273 -17.19 8.50 -9.13
C ARG A 273 -18.66 8.35 -9.49
N ARG A 274 -19.32 9.42 -9.92
CA ARG A 274 -20.73 9.34 -10.35
C ARG A 274 -20.90 8.34 -11.49
N HIS A 275 -20.02 8.37 -12.50
CA HIS A 275 -20.03 7.41 -13.61
C HIS A 275 -19.87 5.97 -13.11
N LEU A 276 -18.85 5.73 -12.27
CA LEU A 276 -18.58 4.42 -11.68
C LEU A 276 -19.78 3.87 -10.89
N MET A 277 -20.54 4.73 -10.22
CA MET A 277 -21.66 4.31 -9.35
C MET A 277 -23.00 4.18 -10.08
N ARG A 278 -23.22 4.98 -11.13
CA ARG A 278 -24.56 5.13 -11.74
C ARG A 278 -24.63 4.66 -13.19
N ASN A 279 -23.52 4.67 -13.93
CA ASN A 279 -23.52 4.45 -15.37
C ASN A 279 -22.83 3.13 -15.75
N MET A 280 -21.81 2.75 -14.99
CA MET A 280 -21.09 1.49 -15.18
C MET A 280 -21.93 0.31 -14.67
N THR A 281 -22.16 -0.70 -15.51
CA THR A 281 -22.93 -1.91 -15.18
C THR A 281 -22.14 -3.16 -15.57
N GLN A 282 -22.36 -4.26 -14.84
CA GLN A 282 -21.66 -5.52 -15.10
C GLN A 282 -22.08 -6.07 -16.47
N ARG A 283 -21.12 -6.26 -17.40
CA ARG A 283 -21.41 -6.76 -18.76
C ARG A 283 -21.60 -8.28 -18.80
N GLY A 284 -20.98 -8.99 -17.88
CA GLY A 284 -20.92 -10.45 -17.87
C GLY A 284 -20.03 -11.03 -18.97
N GLY A 285 -20.19 -12.34 -19.17
CA GLY A 285 -19.36 -13.15 -20.07
C GLY A 285 -18.08 -13.66 -19.39
N SER A 286 -17.31 -14.50 -20.08
CA SER A 286 -16.00 -14.95 -19.63
C SER A 286 -14.97 -13.80 -19.51
N SER A 287 -14.04 -13.96 -18.57
CA SER A 287 -12.95 -13.01 -18.31
C SER A 287 -11.88 -13.04 -19.41
N ALA A 288 -11.42 -11.87 -19.86
CA ALA A 288 -10.33 -11.73 -20.82
C ALA A 288 -9.36 -10.62 -20.37
N LEU A 289 -8.65 -10.89 -19.28
CA LEU A 289 -7.68 -9.96 -18.69
C LEU A 289 -6.49 -9.66 -19.61
N GLY A 290 -6.03 -10.64 -20.39
CA GLY A 290 -4.94 -10.52 -21.34
C GLY A 290 -5.27 -9.53 -22.45
N LYS A 291 -6.39 -9.72 -23.14
CA LYS A 291 -6.91 -8.73 -24.10
C LYS A 291 -7.15 -7.36 -23.47
N THR A 292 -7.69 -7.32 -22.26
CA THR A 292 -7.96 -6.06 -21.54
C THR A 292 -6.66 -5.31 -21.26
N LEU A 293 -5.61 -6.00 -20.81
CA LEU A 293 -4.31 -5.39 -20.56
C LEU A 293 -3.61 -5.00 -21.87
N ASP A 294 -3.77 -5.76 -22.96
CA ASP A 294 -3.22 -5.41 -24.27
C ASP A 294 -3.81 -4.10 -24.79
N PHE A 295 -5.14 -3.98 -24.78
CA PHE A 295 -5.86 -2.75 -25.10
C PHE A 295 -5.41 -1.58 -24.20
N THR A 296 -5.28 -1.84 -22.89
CA THR A 296 -4.83 -0.82 -21.93
C THR A 296 -3.46 -0.26 -22.30
N LEU A 297 -2.51 -1.12 -22.66
CA LEU A 297 -1.16 -0.70 -23.02
C LEU A 297 -1.11 0.02 -24.37
N LYS A 298 -1.81 -0.50 -25.38
CA LYS A 298 -1.73 -0.02 -26.77
C LYS A 298 -2.58 1.22 -27.03
N GLU A 299 -3.81 1.23 -26.52
CA GLU A 299 -4.80 2.26 -26.87
C GLU A 299 -4.90 3.36 -25.80
N VAL A 300 -4.72 3.03 -24.52
CA VAL A 300 -4.94 3.99 -23.42
C VAL A 300 -3.63 4.59 -22.91
N LEU A 301 -2.66 3.76 -22.52
CA LEU A 301 -1.41 4.22 -21.91
C LEU A 301 -0.35 4.71 -22.92
N LYS A 302 -0.52 4.44 -24.21
CA LYS A 302 0.33 4.94 -25.30
C LYS A 302 -0.29 6.11 -26.05
N ALA A 303 -1.56 6.44 -25.83
CA ALA A 303 -2.20 7.56 -26.49
C ALA A 303 -1.65 8.92 -26.04
N GLY A 304 -1.39 9.80 -27.00
CA GLY A 304 -0.99 11.19 -26.76
C GLY A 304 0.40 11.35 -26.12
N GLN A 305 0.48 12.16 -25.05
CA GLN A 305 1.71 12.40 -24.29
C GLN A 305 1.68 11.61 -22.97
N PRO A 306 2.32 10.44 -22.88
CA PRO A 306 2.28 9.60 -21.68
C PRO A 306 3.08 10.23 -20.52
N ARG A 307 2.56 10.10 -19.30
CA ARG A 307 3.28 10.51 -18.09
C ARG A 307 4.42 9.53 -17.80
N ARG A 308 5.48 10.02 -17.15
CA ARG A 308 6.64 9.19 -16.75
C ARG A 308 6.23 8.01 -15.87
N ARG A 309 5.23 8.18 -15.01
CA ARG A 309 4.68 7.10 -14.17
C ARG A 309 3.37 6.63 -14.77
N ARG A 310 3.26 5.33 -14.99
CA ARG A 310 2.06 4.64 -15.49
C ARG A 310 1.74 3.48 -14.55
N ALA A 311 0.48 3.31 -14.19
CA ALA A 311 0.05 2.25 -13.30
C ALA A 311 -1.32 1.70 -13.73
N VAL A 312 -1.54 0.42 -13.47
CA VAL A 312 -2.84 -0.24 -13.61
C VAL A 312 -3.25 -0.75 -12.24
N LEU A 313 -4.49 -0.46 -11.81
CA LEU A 313 -5.13 -1.11 -10.66
C LEU A 313 -6.22 -2.04 -11.21
N ALA A 314 -5.99 -3.35 -11.16
CA ALA A 314 -6.94 -4.37 -11.60
C ALA A 314 -7.65 -5.01 -10.40
N VAL A 315 -8.97 -4.93 -10.36
CA VAL A 315 -9.81 -5.68 -9.41
C VAL A 315 -10.29 -6.95 -10.10
N VAL A 316 -9.79 -8.10 -9.67
CA VAL A 316 -9.96 -9.42 -10.33
C VAL A 316 -10.73 -10.37 -9.41
N GLY A 317 -11.86 -10.91 -9.88
CA GLY A 317 -12.63 -11.90 -9.10
C GLY A 317 -12.52 -13.32 -9.65
N THR A 318 -12.02 -13.47 -10.88
CA THR A 318 -12.20 -14.67 -11.69
C THR A 318 -10.94 -15.03 -12.45
N LYS A 319 -10.81 -16.31 -12.82
CA LYS A 319 -9.73 -16.81 -13.67
C LYS A 319 -9.95 -16.31 -15.11
N THR A 320 -8.90 -15.84 -15.78
CA THR A 320 -8.99 -15.50 -17.21
C THR A 320 -9.28 -16.76 -18.05
N SER A 321 -10.04 -16.57 -19.13
CA SER A 321 -10.41 -17.66 -20.04
C SER A 321 -9.19 -18.38 -20.60
N SER A 322 -9.27 -19.70 -20.85
CA SER A 322 -8.13 -20.49 -21.36
C SER A 322 -7.53 -19.94 -22.65
N TRP A 323 -8.37 -19.45 -23.56
CA TRP A 323 -7.95 -18.84 -24.82
C TRP A 323 -7.16 -17.53 -24.65
N ASP A 324 -7.26 -16.89 -23.48
CA ASP A 324 -6.64 -15.59 -23.18
C ASP A 324 -5.42 -15.71 -22.25
N GLN A 325 -5.15 -16.90 -21.68
CA GLN A 325 -4.05 -17.12 -20.73
C GLN A 325 -2.68 -16.85 -21.32
N ALA A 326 -2.37 -17.44 -22.48
CA ALA A 326 -1.09 -17.20 -23.15
C ALA A 326 -0.89 -15.72 -23.51
N ARG A 327 -1.98 -15.00 -23.83
CA ARG A 327 -1.93 -13.55 -24.07
C ARG A 327 -1.65 -12.79 -22.79
N LEU A 328 -2.30 -13.16 -21.68
CA LEU A 328 -2.12 -12.55 -20.36
C LEU A 328 -0.66 -12.67 -19.90
N ASP A 329 -0.07 -13.86 -20.02
CA ASP A 329 1.31 -14.14 -19.58
C ASP A 329 2.33 -13.28 -20.36
N TRP A 330 2.10 -13.15 -21.67
CA TRP A 330 2.95 -12.33 -22.51
C TRP A 330 2.77 -10.83 -22.22
N ILE A 331 1.52 -10.37 -22.14
CA ILE A 331 1.23 -8.94 -22.03
C ILE A 331 1.54 -8.39 -20.64
N SER A 332 1.46 -9.21 -19.57
CA SER A 332 1.92 -8.82 -18.23
C SER A 332 3.43 -8.54 -18.24
N SER A 333 4.22 -9.42 -18.87
CA SER A 333 5.66 -9.24 -19.07
C SER A 333 5.95 -7.98 -19.92
N ARG A 334 5.16 -7.76 -20.98
CA ARG A 334 5.30 -6.56 -21.82
C ARG A 334 4.97 -5.29 -21.05
N ALA A 335 3.90 -5.27 -20.26
CA ALA A 335 3.54 -4.14 -19.41
C ALA A 335 4.67 -3.78 -18.44
N TYR A 336 5.26 -4.80 -17.81
CA TYR A 336 6.38 -4.63 -16.90
C TYR A 336 7.59 -4.00 -17.61
N CYS A 337 7.92 -4.49 -18.80
CA CYS A 337 9.01 -3.98 -19.63
C CYS A 337 8.76 -2.56 -20.16
N ASP A 338 7.50 -2.22 -20.43
CA ASP A 338 7.08 -0.87 -20.78
C ASP A 338 7.11 0.06 -19.55
N GLY A 339 7.46 -0.43 -18.35
CA GLY A 339 7.58 0.36 -17.13
C GLY A 339 6.25 0.71 -16.47
N VAL A 340 5.22 -0.09 -16.73
CA VAL A 340 3.88 0.03 -16.12
C VAL A 340 3.86 -0.75 -14.82
N ALA A 341 3.44 -0.10 -13.73
CA ALA A 341 3.28 -0.75 -12.44
C ALA A 341 1.89 -1.41 -12.34
N LEU A 342 1.85 -2.75 -12.30
CA LEU A 342 0.61 -3.53 -12.24
C LEU A 342 0.24 -3.84 -10.79
N PHE A 343 -0.83 -3.26 -10.29
CA PHE A 343 -1.39 -3.53 -8.96
C PHE A 343 -2.68 -4.34 -9.10
N VAL A 344 -2.79 -5.42 -8.37
CA VAL A 344 -3.90 -6.38 -8.43
C VAL A 344 -4.58 -6.48 -7.07
N VAL A 345 -5.90 -6.34 -7.06
CA VAL A 345 -6.75 -6.64 -5.91
C VAL A 345 -7.62 -7.81 -6.29
N THR A 346 -7.44 -8.94 -5.63
CA THR A 346 -8.30 -10.11 -5.87
C THR A 346 -9.45 -10.15 -4.89
N VAL A 347 -10.63 -10.56 -5.36
CA VAL A 347 -11.82 -10.78 -4.52
C VAL A 347 -12.34 -12.21 -4.66
N GLY A 348 -12.82 -12.78 -3.57
CA GLY A 348 -13.38 -14.13 -3.56
C GLY A 348 -12.31 -15.22 -3.66
N LYS A 349 -12.66 -16.33 -4.30
CA LYS A 349 -11.80 -17.53 -4.44
C LYS A 349 -11.84 -18.16 -5.84
N ARG A 350 -12.42 -17.45 -6.82
CA ARG A 350 -12.64 -17.95 -8.18
C ARG A 350 -11.56 -17.51 -9.18
N TYR A 351 -10.59 -16.72 -8.73
CA TYR A 351 -9.39 -16.41 -9.48
C TYR A 351 -8.35 -17.53 -9.35
N ASP A 352 -7.43 -17.57 -10.31
CA ASP A 352 -6.25 -18.43 -10.26
C ASP A 352 -5.12 -17.69 -9.54
N ARG A 353 -4.58 -18.31 -8.48
CA ARG A 353 -3.59 -17.67 -7.61
C ARG A 353 -2.25 -17.44 -8.31
N GLU A 354 -1.81 -18.40 -9.10
CA GLU A 354 -0.53 -18.31 -9.82
C GLU A 354 -0.64 -17.21 -10.88
N GLN A 355 -1.73 -17.21 -11.64
CA GLN A 355 -2.02 -16.18 -12.64
C GLN A 355 -1.99 -14.74 -12.09
N VAL A 356 -2.59 -14.49 -10.91
CA VAL A 356 -2.61 -13.13 -10.33
C VAL A 356 -1.28 -12.74 -9.68
N GLU A 357 -0.50 -13.72 -9.20
CA GLU A 357 0.86 -13.50 -8.70
C GLU A 357 1.81 -13.13 -9.86
N ASP A 358 1.64 -13.75 -11.03
CA ASP A 358 2.41 -13.44 -12.25
C ASP A 358 1.96 -12.13 -12.92
N LEU A 359 0.67 -11.78 -12.82
CA LEU A 359 0.14 -10.50 -13.30
C LEU A 359 0.62 -9.33 -12.44
N ALA A 360 0.78 -9.53 -11.13
CA ALA A 360 1.15 -8.46 -10.21
C ALA A 360 2.60 -8.00 -10.43
N GLY A 361 2.82 -6.69 -10.27
CA GLY A 361 4.15 -6.11 -10.34
C GLY A 361 5.09 -6.58 -9.23
N TRP A 362 6.37 -6.27 -9.37
CA TRP A 362 7.39 -6.59 -8.37
C TRP A 362 7.67 -5.40 -7.43
N PRO A 363 7.81 -5.60 -6.11
CA PRO A 363 7.61 -6.86 -5.38
C PRO A 363 6.13 -7.24 -5.23
N VAL A 364 5.79 -8.52 -5.35
CA VAL A 364 4.39 -9.01 -5.30
C VAL A 364 3.67 -8.55 -4.03
N ALA A 365 4.34 -8.58 -2.88
CA ALA A 365 3.76 -8.14 -1.60
C ALA A 365 3.36 -6.64 -1.56
N GLN A 366 3.82 -5.83 -2.50
CA GLN A 366 3.46 -4.41 -2.66
C GLN A 366 2.44 -4.16 -3.78
N HIS A 367 2.14 -5.19 -4.59
CA HIS A 367 1.34 -5.09 -5.80
C HIS A 367 0.12 -6.02 -5.79
N LEU A 368 -0.01 -6.90 -4.81
CA LEU A 368 -1.10 -7.88 -4.75
C LEU A 368 -1.75 -7.86 -3.36
N ILE A 369 -3.07 -7.67 -3.34
CA ILE A 369 -3.89 -7.83 -2.13
C ILE A 369 -4.97 -8.88 -2.40
N HIS A 370 -5.11 -9.83 -1.47
CA HIS A 370 -6.20 -10.79 -1.47
C HIS A 370 -7.29 -10.40 -0.47
N LEU A 371 -8.53 -10.28 -0.94
CA LEU A 371 -9.72 -9.93 -0.16
C LEU A 371 -10.80 -11.00 -0.31
N ASP A 372 -11.65 -11.14 0.70
CA ASP A 372 -12.68 -12.17 0.71
C ASP A 372 -13.93 -11.71 -0.05
N ARG A 373 -14.55 -10.60 0.36
CA ARG A 373 -15.83 -10.13 -0.20
C ARG A 373 -15.84 -8.69 -0.66
N LEU A 374 -14.73 -7.98 -0.48
CA LEU A 374 -14.58 -6.57 -0.83
C LEU A 374 -15.66 -5.71 -0.16
N LYS A 375 -15.90 -5.94 1.13
CA LYS A 375 -16.80 -5.13 1.97
C LYS A 375 -16.17 -3.81 2.39
N ALA A 376 -16.93 -2.92 3.03
CA ALA A 376 -16.49 -1.56 3.37
C ALA A 376 -15.13 -1.48 4.11
N ASP A 377 -14.83 -2.42 5.01
CA ASP A 377 -13.56 -2.48 5.74
C ASP A 377 -12.39 -2.96 4.86
N GLU A 378 -12.63 -3.92 3.97
CA GLU A 378 -11.68 -4.42 2.97
C GLU A 378 -11.42 -3.40 1.85
N GLN A 379 -12.46 -2.72 1.36
CA GLN A 379 -12.36 -1.58 0.43
C GLN A 379 -11.49 -0.48 1.05
N SER A 380 -11.77 -0.13 2.31
CA SER A 380 -11.01 0.83 3.09
C SER A 380 -9.54 0.40 3.28
N TYR A 381 -9.28 -0.90 3.46
CA TYR A 381 -7.94 -1.46 3.56
C TYR A 381 -7.19 -1.29 2.23
N ALA A 382 -7.77 -1.75 1.12
CA ALA A 382 -7.16 -1.70 -0.21
C ALA A 382 -6.90 -0.27 -0.67
N GLN A 383 -7.86 0.64 -0.47
CA GLN A 383 -7.68 2.05 -0.83
C GLN A 383 -6.51 2.68 -0.06
N ARG A 384 -6.42 2.44 1.25
CA ARG A 384 -5.34 2.99 2.09
C ARG A 384 -3.97 2.39 1.75
N PHE A 385 -3.93 1.10 1.42
CA PHE A 385 -2.72 0.44 0.92
C PHE A 385 -2.28 1.07 -0.41
N PHE A 386 -3.21 1.18 -1.35
CA PHE A 386 -2.96 1.70 -2.70
C PHE A 386 -2.51 3.17 -2.70
N ARG A 387 -3.00 4.00 -1.76
CA ARG A 387 -2.49 5.37 -1.57
C ARG A 387 -0.98 5.39 -1.28
N VAL A 388 -0.51 4.51 -0.40
CA VAL A 388 0.93 4.42 -0.08
C VAL A 388 1.71 3.87 -1.28
N PHE A 389 1.14 2.91 -2.00
CA PHE A 389 1.69 2.41 -3.25
C PHE A 389 1.93 3.53 -4.29
N LEU A 390 0.94 4.39 -4.55
CA LEU A 390 1.09 5.51 -5.48
C LEU A 390 2.14 6.52 -5.01
N SER A 391 2.22 6.77 -3.70
CA SER A 391 3.28 7.60 -3.12
C SER A 391 4.68 6.98 -3.35
N ALA A 392 4.81 5.66 -3.16
CA ALA A 392 6.04 4.92 -3.43
C ALA A 392 6.44 5.00 -4.91
N LEU A 393 5.48 4.85 -5.82
CA LEU A 393 5.67 4.98 -7.26
C LEU A 393 6.12 6.38 -7.64
N SER A 394 5.46 7.42 -7.11
CA SER A 394 5.81 8.83 -7.35
C SER A 394 7.23 9.15 -6.90
N LYS A 395 7.59 8.71 -5.69
CA LYS A 395 8.93 8.88 -5.08
C LYS A 395 10.01 8.00 -5.74
N GLY A 396 9.63 7.08 -6.63
CA GLY A 396 10.57 6.19 -7.29
C GLY A 396 11.25 5.19 -6.36
N ILE A 397 10.54 4.73 -5.32
CA ILE A 397 11.04 3.73 -4.37
C ILE A 397 11.37 2.42 -5.10
N ASN A 398 10.49 1.99 -6.00
CA ASN A 398 10.72 0.87 -6.89
C ASN A 398 11.01 1.36 -8.31
N ALA A 399 11.81 0.58 -9.03
CA ALA A 399 12.07 0.77 -10.45
C ALA A 399 11.16 -0.14 -11.29
N TYR A 400 10.60 0.42 -12.37
CA TYR A 400 9.75 -0.28 -13.32
C TYR A 400 10.30 -0.04 -14.74
N PRO A 401 10.84 -1.07 -15.43
CA PRO A 401 11.19 -2.39 -14.90
C PRO A 401 12.36 -2.32 -13.90
N ARG A 402 12.52 -3.34 -13.06
CA ARG A 402 13.67 -3.46 -12.16
C ARG A 402 14.97 -3.67 -12.97
N PRO A 403 16.13 -3.15 -12.53
CA PRO A 403 17.37 -3.25 -13.31
C PRO A 403 17.77 -4.67 -13.71
N SER A 404 17.51 -5.66 -12.85
CA SER A 404 17.83 -7.08 -13.11
C SER A 404 16.97 -7.74 -14.18
N PHE A 405 15.86 -7.12 -14.61
CA PHE A 405 14.93 -7.68 -15.59
C PHE A 405 15.10 -7.07 -16.99
N LYS A 406 16.14 -6.23 -17.19
CA LYS A 406 16.39 -5.57 -18.48
C LYS A 406 16.70 -6.57 -19.59
N GLU A 407 17.47 -7.62 -19.30
CA GLU A 407 17.79 -8.64 -20.31
C GLU A 407 16.54 -9.41 -20.77
N ASP A 408 15.67 -9.77 -19.83
CA ASP A 408 14.41 -10.46 -20.12
C ASP A 408 13.52 -9.58 -21.01
N CYS A 409 13.46 -8.28 -20.72
CA CYS A 409 12.74 -7.32 -21.57
C CYS A 409 13.30 -7.21 -22.99
N ASN A 410 14.62 -7.29 -23.17
CA ASN A 410 15.23 -7.26 -24.49
C ASN A 410 14.96 -8.55 -25.29
N ARG A 411 14.70 -9.67 -24.61
CA ARG A 411 14.40 -10.97 -25.22
C ARG A 411 12.90 -11.20 -25.46
N LEU A 412 12.03 -10.37 -24.88
CA LEU A 412 10.58 -10.52 -24.98
C LEU A 412 10.07 -10.26 -26.40
N LYS A 413 9.66 -11.32 -27.10
CA LYS A 413 9.05 -11.28 -28.44
C LYS A 413 7.55 -11.49 -28.36
N GLU A 414 6.77 -10.85 -29.23
CA GLU A 414 5.34 -11.15 -29.36
C GLU A 414 5.14 -12.60 -29.83
N PRO A 415 4.19 -13.37 -29.26
CA PRO A 415 3.93 -14.74 -29.70
C PRO A 415 3.40 -14.73 -31.13
N ASP A 416 3.88 -15.65 -31.96
CA ASP A 416 3.48 -15.76 -33.38
C ASP A 416 1.97 -16.09 -33.56
N ASP A 417 1.33 -16.68 -32.55
CA ASP A 417 -0.10 -17.07 -32.53
C ASP A 417 -1.02 -16.03 -31.86
N ALA A 418 -0.58 -14.79 -31.69
CA ALA A 418 -1.45 -13.72 -31.19
C ALA A 418 -2.56 -13.44 -32.23
N PRO A 419 -3.86 -13.69 -31.93
CA PRO A 419 -4.92 -13.33 -32.86
C PRO A 419 -4.84 -11.83 -33.15
N ALA A 420 -4.66 -11.49 -34.43
CA ALA A 420 -4.68 -10.12 -34.90
C ALA A 420 -6.02 -9.49 -34.51
N TRP A 421 -5.96 -8.25 -34.04
CA TRP A 421 -7.14 -7.44 -33.81
C TRP A 421 -7.89 -7.30 -35.14
N GLU A 422 -9.05 -7.93 -35.31
CA GLU A 422 -10.01 -7.47 -36.32
C GLU A 422 -10.52 -6.12 -35.80
N HIS A 423 -9.92 -5.03 -36.30
CA HIS A 423 -10.49 -3.70 -36.14
C HIS A 423 -11.86 -3.70 -36.80
N ASP A 424 -12.93 -3.64 -36.00
CA ASP A 424 -14.23 -3.21 -36.50
C ASP A 424 -14.17 -1.69 -36.65
N ASP A 425 -13.87 -1.23 -37.87
CA ASP A 425 -13.79 0.18 -38.29
C ASP A 425 -15.15 0.94 -38.17
N SER A 426 -16.16 0.35 -37.53
CA SER A 426 -17.47 0.96 -37.33
C SER A 426 -17.52 2.05 -36.24
N LEU A 427 -16.41 2.33 -35.56
CA LEU A 427 -16.27 3.43 -34.59
C LEU A 427 -15.43 4.60 -35.13
N ILE A 428 -15.76 5.07 -36.34
CA ILE A 428 -15.48 6.46 -36.70
C ILE A 428 -16.43 7.32 -35.88
N PHE A 429 -15.90 7.97 -34.85
CA PHE A 429 -16.58 9.07 -34.18
C PHE A 429 -16.92 10.14 -35.23
N ASP A 430 -18.21 10.41 -35.43
CA ASP A 430 -18.72 11.64 -36.05
C ASP A 430 -18.22 12.83 -35.22
N ARG A 431 -17.01 13.30 -35.58
CA ARG A 431 -16.59 14.68 -35.37
C ARG A 431 -17.05 15.45 -36.59
N ASP A 432 -18.32 15.80 -36.61
CA ASP A 432 -18.86 17.02 -37.23
C ASP A 432 -20.39 16.95 -37.16
N ASN A 433 -20.99 17.68 -36.21
CA ASN A 433 -22.25 18.41 -36.39
C ASN A 433 -22.68 19.10 -35.08
N GLY A 434 -22.78 20.43 -35.12
CA GLY A 434 -23.63 21.26 -34.25
C GLY A 434 -22.98 21.87 -33.04
#